data_AF-H5TZM1-F1
#
_entry.id   AF-H5TZM1-F1
#
_cell.length_a   1.000
_cell.length_b   1.000
_cell.length_c   1.000
_cell.angle_alpha   90.00
_cell.angle_beta   90.00
_cell.angle_gamma   90.00
#
_symmetry.space_group_name_H-M   'P 1'
#
loop_
_entity.id
_entity.type
_entity.pdbx_description
1 polymer ?
#
loop_
_entity_poly.entity_id
_entity_poly.type
_entity_poly.pdbx_seq_one_letter_code
_entity_poly.pdbx_strand_id
1 'polypeptide(L)'
;MTIPGTDRALTAPSPPHPAIAWAIVLAAGVGLWPSPLPRTPWLAGVVVAVCAAVAVSATMVGLRLCHRSRRATRWSPTIAAGAFLTVAAAANMWWQNGIRSELGYAPVGIEWLAFLIGPTLAVVAAIVWLPRLSALAVAGAVSVVAGLLTPASGTASASTLSAQVTSARDANALVQQWVDAGGRGDDAVLIAVPTGSGWIDAGAVTAIGERVGRMHTITPRYASTQSWRAFVTDRDAAGRASVAVVAAVTSALDSVPAQQRPRIILYGQSLGAIGAETARVWADDHRPGTVSATVLSGVPADTVATHTHGSPRIVMANATDPVTTWSAAEIWRTPSRPSETVTVGKPTRRVPWLPVVTFVQNSADLAGSLDGPAGVGHRYSGLDQARGLPGTDQTIGPRAASYAAPTR
;
A
#
# COMPACT_ATOMS: atom_id res chain seq x y z
N MET A 1 0.58 59.03 -46.83
CA MET A 1 -0.15 58.30 -45.78
C MET A 1 -0.09 56.82 -46.14
N THR A 2 0.95 56.13 -45.69
CA THR A 2 1.19 54.70 -45.94
C THR A 2 0.82 53.94 -44.68
N ILE A 3 -0.18 53.06 -44.77
CA ILE A 3 -0.56 52.17 -43.67
C ILE A 3 0.56 51.12 -43.53
N PRO A 4 1.22 50.98 -42.36
CA PRO A 4 2.20 49.93 -42.15
C PRO A 4 1.49 48.58 -42.07
N GLY A 5 1.80 47.71 -43.04
CA GLY A 5 1.29 46.34 -43.11
C GLY A 5 1.71 45.52 -41.90
N THR A 6 0.73 44.85 -41.31
CA THR A 6 0.91 43.81 -40.29
C THR A 6 1.36 42.50 -40.92
N ASP A 7 2.60 42.43 -41.40
CA ASP A 7 3.24 41.15 -41.73
C ASP A 7 3.85 40.54 -40.45
N ARG A 8 2.99 40.03 -39.56
CA ARG A 8 3.43 38.98 -38.63
C ARG A 8 3.42 37.67 -39.39
N ALA A 9 4.51 37.38 -40.08
CA ALA A 9 4.79 36.03 -40.54
C ALA A 9 4.65 35.07 -39.34
N LEU A 10 3.68 34.16 -39.39
CA LEU A 10 3.54 33.07 -38.42
C LEU A 10 4.79 32.20 -38.55
N THR A 11 5.80 32.48 -37.73
CA THR A 11 7.04 31.69 -37.71
C THR A 11 6.69 30.29 -37.23
N ALA A 12 6.98 29.29 -38.08
CA ALA A 12 6.75 27.89 -37.73
C ALA A 12 7.45 27.56 -36.39
N PRO A 13 6.79 26.81 -35.49
CA PRO A 13 7.37 26.49 -34.20
C PRO A 13 8.70 25.75 -34.38
N SER A 14 9.74 26.22 -33.69
CA SER A 14 11.04 25.54 -33.69
C SER A 14 10.99 24.28 -32.83
N PRO A 15 11.63 23.18 -33.25
CA PRO A 15 11.64 21.94 -32.48
C PRO A 15 12.35 22.11 -31.12
N PRO A 16 11.92 21.38 -30.09
CA PRO A 16 12.57 21.38 -28.78
C PRO A 16 13.97 20.76 -28.86
N HIS A 17 14.84 21.12 -27.91
CA HIS A 17 16.18 20.56 -27.80
C HIS A 17 16.12 19.01 -27.69
N PRO A 18 16.99 18.24 -28.37
CA PRO A 18 16.93 16.77 -28.41
C PRO A 18 17.01 16.11 -27.04
N ALA A 19 17.68 16.74 -26.08
CA ALA A 19 17.70 16.27 -24.69
C ALA A 19 16.28 16.21 -24.07
N ILE A 20 15.37 17.10 -24.47
CA ILE A 20 13.97 17.06 -24.03
C ILE A 20 13.27 15.82 -24.59
N ALA A 21 13.53 15.46 -25.86
CA ALA A 21 12.99 14.24 -26.46
C ALA A 21 13.47 12.98 -25.71
N TRP A 22 14.76 12.92 -25.36
CA TRP A 22 15.30 11.84 -24.53
C TRP A 22 14.73 11.82 -23.12
N ALA A 23 14.50 12.98 -22.51
CA ALA A 23 13.84 13.07 -21.20
C ALA A 23 12.42 12.50 -21.23
N ILE A 24 11.67 12.73 -22.31
CA ILE A 24 10.34 12.14 -22.52
C ILE A 24 10.43 10.62 -22.66
N VAL A 25 11.40 10.10 -23.43
CA VAL A 25 11.62 8.65 -23.56
C VAL A 25 11.92 8.00 -22.21
N LEU A 26 12.81 8.60 -21.41
CA LEU A 26 13.12 8.12 -20.06
C LEU A 26 11.90 8.16 -19.15
N ALA A 27 11.17 9.28 -19.14
CA ALA A 27 9.95 9.43 -18.37
C ALA A 27 8.86 8.41 -18.75
N ALA A 28 8.70 8.14 -20.05
CA ALA A 28 7.78 7.13 -20.54
C ALA A 28 8.22 5.72 -20.11
N GLY A 29 9.51 5.40 -20.21
CA GLY A 29 10.05 4.12 -19.77
C GLY A 29 9.83 3.86 -18.27
N VAL A 30 9.99 4.90 -17.43
CA VAL A 30 9.72 4.80 -15.99
C VAL A 30 8.22 4.76 -15.69
N GLY A 31 7.44 5.69 -16.26
CA GLY A 31 6.03 5.88 -15.91
C GLY A 31 5.10 4.80 -16.46
N LEU A 32 5.41 4.26 -17.64
CA LEU A 32 4.66 3.19 -18.29
C LEU A 32 5.18 1.79 -17.97
N TRP A 33 6.17 1.67 -17.08
CA TRP A 33 6.69 0.38 -16.65
C TRP A 33 5.56 -0.52 -16.11
N PRO A 34 5.61 -1.83 -16.37
CA PRO A 34 4.66 -2.80 -15.83
C PRO A 34 4.39 -2.67 -14.32
N SER A 35 3.13 -2.86 -13.93
CA SER A 35 2.68 -2.90 -12.52
C SER A 35 1.85 -4.16 -12.26
N PRO A 36 1.93 -4.80 -11.07
CA PRO A 36 1.13 -5.98 -10.74
C PRO A 36 -0.34 -5.66 -10.45
N LEU A 37 -0.66 -4.39 -10.18
CA LEU A 37 -1.99 -3.92 -9.83
C LEU A 37 -2.66 -3.16 -11.00
N PRO A 38 -3.94 -3.41 -11.30
CA PRO A 38 -4.67 -2.69 -12.34
C PRO A 38 -4.87 -1.22 -11.93
N ARG A 39 -4.47 -0.30 -12.79
CA ARG A 39 -4.59 1.15 -12.54
C ARG A 39 -5.78 1.76 -13.23
N THR A 40 -6.40 2.77 -12.64
CA THR A 40 -7.36 3.60 -13.38
C THR A 40 -6.65 4.40 -14.49
N PRO A 41 -7.34 4.77 -15.59
CA PRO A 41 -6.75 5.60 -16.65
C PRO A 41 -6.17 6.92 -16.11
N TRP A 42 -6.87 7.52 -15.15
CA TRP A 42 -6.41 8.71 -14.44
C TRP A 42 -5.08 8.50 -13.72
N LEU A 43 -4.98 7.47 -12.86
CA LEU A 43 -3.77 7.20 -12.10
C LEU A 43 -2.58 6.92 -13.03
N ALA A 44 -2.79 6.12 -14.08
CA ALA A 44 -1.75 5.84 -15.06
C ALA A 44 -1.28 7.11 -15.79
N GLY A 45 -2.21 7.99 -16.19
CA GLY A 45 -1.87 9.29 -16.80
C GLY A 45 -1.09 10.20 -15.87
N VAL A 46 -1.48 10.30 -14.60
CA VAL A 46 -0.78 11.10 -13.58
C VAL A 46 0.66 10.61 -13.37
N VAL A 47 0.87 9.30 -13.27
CA VAL A 47 2.22 8.73 -13.08
C VAL A 47 3.15 9.12 -14.23
N VAL A 48 2.69 8.97 -15.47
CA VAL A 48 3.48 9.33 -16.66
C VAL A 48 3.73 10.84 -16.71
N ALA A 49 2.71 11.66 -16.45
CA ALA A 49 2.83 13.11 -16.43
C ALA A 49 3.81 13.60 -15.36
N VAL A 50 3.80 13.00 -14.16
CA VAL A 50 4.76 13.28 -13.09
C VAL A 50 6.18 12.89 -13.49
N CYS A 51 6.38 11.69 -14.05
CA CYS A 51 7.69 11.26 -14.54
C CYS A 51 8.22 12.23 -15.60
N ALA A 52 7.36 12.65 -16.54
CA ALA A 52 7.71 13.61 -17.58
C ALA A 52 8.04 14.99 -17.00
N ALA A 53 7.26 15.47 -16.03
CA ALA A 53 7.51 16.73 -15.35
C ALA A 53 8.90 16.76 -14.70
N VAL A 54 9.26 15.70 -13.97
CA VAL A 54 10.56 15.58 -13.28
C VAL A 54 11.69 15.49 -14.30
N ALA A 55 11.61 14.58 -15.28
CA ALA A 55 12.69 14.36 -16.25
C ALA A 55 12.94 15.59 -17.13
N VAL A 56 11.88 16.23 -17.64
CA VAL A 56 11.98 17.41 -18.49
C VAL A 56 12.48 18.62 -17.68
N SER A 57 11.99 18.82 -16.45
CA SER A 57 12.46 19.91 -15.59
C SER A 57 13.94 19.76 -15.24
N ALA A 58 14.38 18.56 -14.83
CA ALA A 58 15.79 18.28 -14.55
C ALA A 58 16.66 18.53 -15.78
N THR A 59 16.21 18.09 -16.96
CA THR A 59 16.90 18.33 -18.23
C THR A 59 17.00 19.83 -18.55
N MET A 60 15.92 20.59 -18.36
CA MET A 60 15.93 22.03 -18.58
C MET A 60 16.85 22.77 -17.61
N VAL A 61 16.89 22.39 -16.35
CA VAL A 61 17.83 22.93 -15.36
C VAL A 61 19.27 22.60 -15.76
N GLY A 62 19.56 21.35 -16.13
CA GLY A 62 20.88 20.94 -16.59
C GLY A 62 21.34 21.71 -17.84
N LEU A 63 20.47 21.89 -18.83
CA LEU A 63 20.78 22.69 -20.03
C LEU A 63 21.10 24.16 -19.69
N ARG A 64 20.40 24.75 -18.71
CA ARG A 64 20.68 26.11 -18.23
C ARG A 64 22.03 26.19 -17.52
N LEU A 65 22.32 25.25 -16.63
CA LEU A 65 23.58 25.21 -15.85
C LEU A 65 24.82 24.97 -16.74
N CYS A 66 24.68 24.19 -17.81
CA CYS A 66 25.79 23.92 -18.73
C CYS A 66 25.99 24.99 -19.82
N HIS A 67 25.26 26.12 -19.79
CA HIS A 67 25.32 27.18 -20.80
C HIS A 67 25.22 26.70 -22.27
N ARG A 68 24.59 25.54 -22.52
CA ARG A 68 24.40 25.03 -23.89
C ARG A 68 23.32 25.85 -24.58
N SER A 69 23.67 26.50 -25.68
CA SER A 69 22.68 27.24 -26.48
C SER A 69 21.62 26.30 -27.06
N ARG A 70 20.38 26.80 -27.19
CA ARG A 70 19.31 26.15 -27.97
C ARG A 70 19.70 26.16 -29.45
N ARG A 71 20.64 25.30 -29.88
CA ARG A 71 20.89 25.13 -31.32
C ARG A 71 19.63 24.58 -31.98
N ALA A 72 19.28 25.16 -33.12
CA ALA A 72 18.24 24.62 -33.99
C ALA A 72 18.56 23.15 -34.27
N THR A 73 17.63 22.28 -33.92
CA THR A 73 17.80 20.84 -33.97
C THR A 73 16.80 20.24 -34.95
N ARG A 74 17.11 19.05 -35.46
CA ARG A 74 16.21 18.35 -36.41
C ARG A 74 14.99 17.84 -35.65
N TRP A 75 13.84 17.71 -36.32
CA TRP A 75 12.65 17.09 -35.74
C TRP A 75 12.81 15.58 -35.45
N SER A 76 13.84 14.92 -35.99
CA SER A 76 14.02 13.48 -35.89
C SER A 76 14.03 12.91 -34.46
N PRO A 77 14.65 13.53 -33.43
CA PRO A 77 14.62 13.01 -32.06
C PRO A 77 13.23 13.14 -31.45
N THR A 78 12.51 14.22 -31.77
CA THR A 78 11.12 14.43 -31.31
C THR A 78 10.17 13.41 -31.92
N ILE A 79 10.31 13.14 -33.23
CA ILE A 79 9.52 12.11 -33.92
C ILE A 79 9.82 10.73 -33.33
N ALA A 80 11.10 10.40 -33.10
CA ALA A 80 11.49 9.14 -32.48
C ALA A 80 10.93 8.98 -31.04
N ALA A 81 10.98 10.05 -30.23
CA ALA A 81 10.39 10.04 -28.89
C ALA A 81 8.87 9.87 -28.92
N GLY A 82 8.18 10.50 -29.87
CA GLY A 82 6.75 10.32 -30.09
C GLY A 82 6.41 8.87 -30.47
N ALA A 83 7.14 8.28 -31.42
CA ALA A 83 6.96 6.89 -31.81
C ALA A 83 7.21 5.92 -30.64
N PHE A 84 8.27 6.14 -29.85
CA PHE A 84 8.54 5.35 -28.65
C PHE A 84 7.40 5.44 -27.64
N LEU A 85 6.89 6.66 -27.37
CA LEU A 85 5.78 6.86 -26.43
C LEU A 85 4.52 6.11 -26.88
N THR A 86 4.19 6.13 -28.17
CA THR A 86 3.05 5.38 -28.72
C THR A 86 3.21 3.88 -28.53
N VAL A 87 4.39 3.32 -28.84
CA VAL A 87 4.67 1.89 -28.65
C VAL A 87 4.63 1.51 -27.17
N ALA A 88 5.26 2.32 -26.30
CA ALA A 88 5.26 2.09 -24.85
C ALA A 88 3.85 2.16 -24.25
N ALA A 89 3.01 3.10 -24.71
CA ALA A 89 1.62 3.23 -24.25
C ALA A 89 0.77 2.04 -24.70
N ALA A 90 0.96 1.55 -25.92
CA ALA A 90 0.29 0.34 -26.42
C ALA A 90 0.75 -0.91 -25.64
N ALA A 91 2.05 -1.06 -25.38
CA ALA A 91 2.59 -2.15 -24.57
C ALA A 91 2.08 -2.11 -23.12
N ASN A 92 2.00 -0.92 -22.53
CA ASN A 92 1.41 -0.72 -21.21
C ASN A 92 -0.08 -1.09 -21.19
N MET A 93 -0.86 -0.67 -22.19
CA MET A 93 -2.27 -1.05 -22.33
C MET A 93 -2.44 -2.56 -22.44
N TRP A 94 -1.60 -3.23 -23.25
CA TRP A 94 -1.58 -4.69 -23.35
C TRP A 94 -1.29 -5.36 -22.00
N TRP A 95 -0.27 -4.87 -21.28
CA TRP A 95 0.06 -5.37 -19.94
C TRP A 95 -1.12 -5.18 -18.97
N GLN A 96 -1.71 -3.98 -18.96
CA GLN A 96 -2.84 -3.61 -18.12
C GLN A 96 -4.08 -4.47 -18.41
N ASN A 97 -4.31 -4.87 -19.66
CA ASN A 97 -5.37 -5.81 -20.03
C ASN A 97 -5.03 -7.25 -19.62
N GLY A 98 -3.75 -7.64 -19.67
CA GLY A 98 -3.28 -8.92 -19.15
C GLY A 98 -3.61 -9.10 -17.66
N ILE A 99 -3.17 -8.18 -16.81
CA ILE A 99 -3.45 -8.25 -15.35
C ILE A 99 -4.94 -8.11 -15.03
N ARG A 100 -5.70 -7.31 -15.80
CA ARG A 100 -7.16 -7.20 -15.65
C ARG A 100 -7.85 -8.53 -15.93
N SER A 101 -7.44 -9.23 -16.99
CA SER A 101 -7.99 -10.55 -17.32
C SER A 101 -7.72 -11.58 -16.22
N GLU A 102 -6.51 -11.57 -15.64
CA GLU A 102 -6.11 -12.46 -14.54
C GLU A 102 -6.95 -12.20 -13.26
N LEU A 103 -7.28 -10.93 -13.02
CA LEU A 103 -8.00 -10.52 -11.82
C LEU A 103 -9.53 -10.48 -11.98
N GLY A 104 -10.04 -10.56 -13.22
CA GLY A 104 -11.47 -10.52 -13.56
C GLY A 104 -12.05 -9.11 -13.74
N TYR A 105 -11.24 -8.15 -14.17
CA TYR A 105 -11.66 -6.78 -14.47
C TYR A 105 -11.98 -6.58 -15.95
N ALA A 106 -12.85 -5.61 -16.25
CA ALA A 106 -13.11 -5.18 -17.61
C ALA A 106 -11.83 -4.64 -18.28
N PRO A 107 -11.58 -4.97 -19.56
CA PRO A 107 -10.42 -4.45 -20.29
C PRO A 107 -10.55 -2.94 -20.49
N VAL A 108 -9.40 -2.28 -20.65
CA VAL A 108 -9.32 -0.89 -21.12
C VAL A 108 -9.19 -0.86 -22.63
N GLY A 109 -9.90 0.08 -23.25
CA GLY A 109 -9.88 0.33 -24.69
C GLY A 109 -8.90 1.44 -25.07
N ILE A 110 -9.05 1.92 -26.31
CA ILE A 110 -8.16 2.92 -26.90
C ILE A 110 -8.18 4.27 -26.18
N GLU A 111 -9.25 4.56 -25.41
CA GLU A 111 -9.35 5.72 -24.54
C GLU A 111 -8.21 5.78 -23.50
N TRP A 112 -7.65 4.63 -23.12
CA TRP A 112 -6.46 4.54 -22.28
C TRP A 112 -5.30 5.39 -22.81
N LEU A 113 -5.09 5.38 -24.13
CA LEU A 113 -4.02 6.14 -24.78
C LEU A 113 -4.24 7.64 -24.64
N ALA A 114 -5.49 8.12 -24.71
CA ALA A 114 -5.81 9.53 -24.54
C ALA A 114 -5.49 10.03 -23.12
N PHE A 115 -5.80 9.22 -22.09
CA PHE A 115 -5.48 9.53 -20.69
C PHE A 115 -3.98 9.49 -20.38
N LEU A 116 -3.20 8.64 -21.06
CA LEU A 116 -1.75 8.61 -20.92
C LEU A 116 -1.07 9.80 -21.64
N ILE A 117 -1.50 10.09 -22.86
CA ILE A 117 -0.80 11.03 -23.75
C ILE A 117 -1.22 12.47 -23.45
N GLY A 118 -2.52 12.75 -23.32
CA GLY A 118 -3.06 14.11 -23.20
C GLY A 118 -2.49 14.93 -22.03
N PRO A 119 -2.66 14.48 -20.78
CA PRO A 119 -2.10 15.15 -19.60
C PRO A 119 -0.58 15.30 -19.66
N THR A 120 0.12 14.27 -20.13
CA THR A 120 1.58 14.28 -20.28
C THR A 120 2.04 15.36 -21.25
N LEU A 121 1.42 15.44 -22.43
CA LEU A 121 1.72 16.48 -23.41
C LEU A 121 1.43 17.88 -22.87
N ALA A 122 0.31 18.07 -22.17
CA ALA A 122 -0.04 19.36 -21.56
C ALA A 122 1.00 19.81 -20.53
N VAL A 123 1.45 18.90 -19.65
CA VAL A 123 2.48 19.18 -18.64
C VAL A 123 3.83 19.49 -19.28
N VAL A 124 4.25 18.71 -20.28
CA VAL A 124 5.52 18.95 -21.00
C VAL A 124 5.47 20.30 -21.72
N ALA A 125 4.37 20.61 -22.43
CA ALA A 125 4.18 21.88 -23.10
C ALA A 125 4.25 23.06 -22.12
N ALA A 126 3.58 22.95 -20.96
CA ALA A 126 3.62 23.98 -19.92
C ALA A 126 5.05 24.20 -19.39
N ILE A 127 5.83 23.15 -19.15
CA ILE A 127 7.21 23.27 -18.64
C ILE A 127 8.15 23.88 -19.69
N VAL A 128 8.05 23.42 -20.95
CA VAL A 128 8.94 23.85 -22.03
C VAL A 128 8.67 25.31 -22.45
N TRP A 129 7.40 25.72 -22.45
CA TRP A 129 6.98 27.03 -22.95
C TRP A 129 6.67 28.07 -21.86
N LEU A 130 6.44 27.67 -20.61
CA LEU A 130 6.28 28.58 -19.46
C LEU A 130 7.36 28.31 -18.39
N PRO A 131 8.60 28.81 -18.57
CA PRO A 131 9.76 28.44 -17.76
C PRO A 131 9.70 28.85 -16.27
N ARG A 132 8.72 29.66 -15.86
CA ARG A 132 8.45 29.99 -14.45
C ARG A 132 7.66 28.90 -13.72
N LEU A 133 7.00 28.00 -14.46
CA LEU A 133 6.19 26.92 -13.89
C LEU A 133 7.00 25.67 -13.53
N SER A 134 8.25 25.53 -13.97
CA SER A 134 9.03 24.30 -13.74
C SER A 134 9.31 24.03 -12.26
N ALA A 135 9.55 25.05 -11.44
CA ALA A 135 9.72 24.87 -9.99
C ALA A 135 8.40 24.50 -9.28
N LEU A 136 7.29 25.12 -9.70
CA LEU A 136 5.95 24.82 -9.19
C LEU A 136 5.45 23.44 -9.66
N ALA A 137 5.85 23.00 -10.85
CA ALA A 137 5.50 21.69 -11.41
C ALA A 137 6.20 20.56 -10.64
N VAL A 138 7.46 20.73 -10.23
CA VAL A 138 8.16 19.76 -9.36
C VAL A 138 7.49 19.68 -7.98
N ALA A 139 7.16 20.82 -7.35
CA ALA A 139 6.47 20.85 -6.07
C ALA A 139 5.04 20.29 -6.14
N GLY A 140 4.32 20.57 -7.23
CA GLY A 140 2.98 20.05 -7.49
C GLY A 140 2.97 18.55 -7.74
N ALA A 141 3.93 18.04 -8.50
CA ALA A 141 4.08 16.60 -8.76
C ALA A 141 4.34 15.80 -7.47
N VAL A 142 5.19 16.31 -6.58
CA VAL A 142 5.42 15.71 -5.25
C VAL A 142 4.15 15.77 -4.38
N SER A 143 3.39 16.86 -4.46
CA SER A 143 2.16 17.05 -3.67
C SER A 143 1.00 16.16 -4.13
N VAL A 144 0.87 15.89 -5.43
CA VAL A 144 -0.17 14.98 -5.97
C VAL A 144 0.09 13.53 -5.53
N VAL A 145 1.35 13.09 -5.52
CA VAL A 145 1.73 11.76 -4.98
C VAL A 145 1.39 11.64 -3.50
N ALA A 146 1.56 12.72 -2.71
CA ALA A 146 1.19 12.74 -1.30
C ALA A 146 -0.34 12.81 -1.06
N GLY A 147 -1.11 13.36 -2.01
CA GLY A 147 -2.56 13.57 -1.91
C GLY A 147 -3.43 12.37 -2.33
N LEU A 148 -2.92 11.45 -3.14
CA LEU A 148 -3.65 10.28 -3.67
C LEU A 148 -3.88 9.15 -2.64
N LEU A 149 -3.48 9.35 -1.39
CA LEU A 149 -3.57 8.36 -0.31
C LEU A 149 -4.75 8.69 0.62
N THR A 150 -5.97 8.63 0.10
CA THR A 150 -7.21 8.72 0.88
C THR A 150 -7.55 7.34 1.47
N PRO A 151 -7.52 7.16 2.82
CA PRO A 151 -7.84 5.88 3.42
C PRO A 151 -9.34 5.62 3.47
N ALA A 152 -9.70 4.34 3.47
CA ALA A 152 -11.05 3.86 3.76
C ALA A 152 -11.40 4.12 5.24
N SER A 153 -12.59 4.66 5.48
CA SER A 153 -13.22 4.72 6.80
C SER A 153 -14.01 3.44 7.03
N GLY A 154 -13.86 2.80 8.19
CA GLY A 154 -14.66 1.64 8.56
C GLY A 154 -14.92 1.61 10.05
N THR A 155 -16.13 1.20 10.43
CA THR A 155 -16.60 1.10 11.81
C THR A 155 -16.25 -0.26 12.41
N ALA A 156 -15.80 -0.25 13.67
CA ALA A 156 -15.54 -1.46 14.44
C ALA A 156 -16.85 -2.22 14.74
N SER A 157 -16.76 -3.56 14.86
CA SER A 157 -17.90 -4.44 15.16
C SER A 157 -18.25 -4.43 16.65
N ALA A 158 -19.50 -4.75 16.99
CA ALA A 158 -20.12 -4.56 18.31
C ALA A 158 -19.50 -5.35 19.50
N SER A 159 -18.63 -6.35 19.26
CA SER A 159 -17.94 -7.13 20.30
C SER A 159 -16.51 -6.65 20.60
N THR A 160 -16.15 -5.44 20.13
CA THR A 160 -14.80 -4.90 20.22
C THR A 160 -14.70 -3.91 21.37
N LEU A 161 -13.88 -4.23 22.38
CA LEU A 161 -13.55 -3.31 23.47
C LEU A 161 -12.44 -2.37 22.99
N SER A 162 -12.75 -1.08 22.90
CA SER A 162 -11.83 -0.09 22.34
C SER A 162 -11.76 1.16 23.20
N ALA A 163 -10.55 1.52 23.63
CA ALA A 163 -10.29 2.75 24.37
C ALA A 163 -8.96 3.37 23.92
N GLN A 164 -8.79 4.66 24.21
CA GLN A 164 -7.50 5.31 23.98
C GLN A 164 -6.47 4.79 24.97
N VAL A 165 -5.28 4.44 24.49
CA VAL A 165 -4.18 3.92 25.32
C VAL A 165 -2.93 4.74 25.05
N THR A 166 -2.60 5.65 25.98
CA THR A 166 -1.35 6.42 25.95
C THR A 166 -0.46 6.11 27.15
N SER A 167 -0.96 5.37 28.13
CA SER A 167 -0.25 4.97 29.34
C SER A 167 -0.60 3.55 29.79
N ALA A 168 0.20 2.98 30.70
CA ALA A 168 -0.10 1.70 31.34
C ALA A 168 -1.42 1.74 32.15
N ARG A 169 -1.78 2.90 32.71
CA ARG A 169 -3.06 3.08 33.42
C ARG A 169 -4.25 2.88 32.48
N ASP A 170 -4.18 3.46 31.28
CA ASP A 170 -5.26 3.33 30.29
C ASP A 170 -5.36 1.89 29.79
N ALA A 171 -4.22 1.22 29.56
CA ALA A 171 -4.19 -0.18 29.20
C ALA A 171 -4.84 -1.06 30.28
N ASN A 172 -4.50 -0.83 31.56
CA ASN A 172 -5.11 -1.55 32.68
C ASN A 172 -6.62 -1.30 32.77
N ALA A 173 -7.09 -0.07 32.53
CA ALA A 173 -8.52 0.24 32.52
C ALA A 173 -9.27 -0.47 31.36
N LEU A 174 -8.67 -0.50 30.16
CA LEU A 174 -9.23 -1.23 29.02
C LEU A 174 -9.26 -2.75 29.27
N VAL A 175 -8.20 -3.31 29.85
CA VAL A 175 -8.15 -4.72 30.22
C VAL A 175 -9.13 -5.04 31.35
N GLN A 176 -9.36 -4.12 32.29
CA GLN A 176 -10.38 -4.31 33.32
C GLN A 176 -11.78 -4.41 32.71
N GLN A 177 -12.11 -3.60 31.70
CA GLN A 177 -13.38 -3.75 30.97
C GLN A 177 -13.52 -5.12 30.32
N TRP A 178 -12.42 -5.67 29.79
CA TRP A 178 -12.39 -7.03 29.25
C TRP A 178 -12.59 -8.11 30.33
N VAL A 179 -11.99 -7.92 31.51
CA VAL A 179 -12.20 -8.81 32.66
C VAL A 179 -13.66 -8.76 33.12
N ASP A 180 -14.23 -7.56 33.24
CA ASP A 180 -15.61 -7.33 33.68
C ASP A 180 -16.63 -7.89 32.68
N ALA A 181 -16.30 -7.90 31.38
CA ALA A 181 -17.07 -8.56 30.33
C ALA A 181 -16.97 -10.11 30.36
N GLY A 182 -16.24 -10.69 31.31
CA GLY A 182 -16.08 -12.14 31.45
C GLY A 182 -14.99 -12.74 30.55
N GLY A 183 -14.11 -11.91 30.00
CA GLY A 183 -13.11 -12.32 29.02
C GLY A 183 -12.07 -13.34 29.53
N ARG A 184 -11.87 -13.45 30.84
CA ARG A 184 -10.98 -14.47 31.44
C ARG A 184 -11.48 -15.91 31.25
N GLY A 185 -12.78 -16.10 31.00
CA GLY A 185 -13.34 -17.42 30.76
C GLY A 185 -13.39 -17.84 29.29
N ASP A 186 -13.00 -16.96 28.36
CA ASP A 186 -13.03 -17.22 26.93
C ASP A 186 -12.04 -18.31 26.50
N ASP A 187 -12.21 -18.86 25.29
CA ASP A 187 -11.24 -19.76 24.67
C ASP A 187 -10.00 -18.98 24.19
N ALA A 188 -10.18 -17.70 23.83
CA ALA A 188 -9.12 -16.80 23.41
C ALA A 188 -9.43 -15.33 23.72
N VAL A 189 -8.38 -14.51 23.82
CA VAL A 189 -8.45 -13.05 23.76
C VAL A 189 -7.68 -12.58 22.53
N LEU A 190 -8.36 -11.81 21.67
CA LEU A 190 -7.74 -11.19 20.50
C LEU A 190 -7.34 -9.76 20.80
N ILE A 191 -6.05 -9.46 20.74
CA ILE A 191 -5.56 -8.10 20.79
C ILE A 191 -5.36 -7.65 19.35
N ALA A 192 -6.37 -6.96 18.81
CA ALA A 192 -6.39 -6.47 17.44
C ALA A 192 -5.84 -5.04 17.41
N VAL A 193 -4.62 -4.90 16.88
CA VAL A 193 -3.93 -3.63 16.78
C VAL A 193 -4.43 -2.88 15.53
N PRO A 194 -5.06 -1.71 15.70
CA PRO A 194 -5.64 -1.00 14.57
C PRO A 194 -4.56 -0.34 13.70
N THR A 195 -4.92 -0.01 12.46
CA THR A 195 -4.11 0.90 11.64
C THR A 195 -4.15 2.34 12.19
N GLY A 196 -3.33 3.25 11.66
CA GLY A 196 -3.27 4.65 12.13
C GLY A 196 -4.60 5.42 12.00
N SER A 197 -5.54 4.90 11.21
CA SER A 197 -6.91 5.41 11.11
C SER A 197 -7.86 4.87 12.20
N GLY A 198 -7.40 3.97 13.06
CA GLY A 198 -8.26 3.22 13.98
C GLY A 198 -8.94 1.99 13.35
N TRP A 199 -8.74 1.73 12.06
CA TRP A 199 -9.40 0.64 11.34
C TRP A 199 -8.83 -0.75 11.66
N ILE A 200 -9.73 -1.73 11.73
CA ILE A 200 -9.48 -3.17 11.87
C ILE A 200 -10.34 -3.91 10.85
N ASP A 201 -9.81 -4.99 10.27
CA ASP A 201 -10.57 -5.88 9.40
C ASP A 201 -11.58 -6.71 10.20
N ALA A 202 -12.86 -6.35 10.10
CA ALA A 202 -13.94 -7.08 10.75
C ALA A 202 -14.05 -8.54 10.25
N GLY A 203 -13.75 -8.78 8.97
CA GLY A 203 -13.75 -10.14 8.41
C GLY A 203 -12.67 -11.01 9.03
N ALA A 204 -11.49 -10.44 9.31
CA ALA A 204 -10.43 -11.13 10.04
C ALA A 204 -10.86 -11.47 11.47
N VAL A 205 -11.42 -10.50 12.21
CA VAL A 205 -11.89 -10.72 13.59
C VAL A 205 -12.94 -11.84 13.64
N THR A 206 -13.92 -11.81 12.73
CA THR A 206 -14.94 -12.86 12.63
C THR A 206 -14.33 -14.22 12.31
N ALA A 207 -13.50 -14.34 11.27
CA ALA A 207 -12.91 -15.61 10.87
C ALA A 207 -11.96 -16.19 11.92
N ILE A 208 -11.23 -15.33 12.65
CA ILE A 208 -10.42 -15.75 13.79
C ILE A 208 -11.33 -16.31 14.89
N GLY A 209 -12.40 -15.59 15.25
CA GLY A 209 -13.38 -16.06 16.25
C GLY A 209 -13.99 -17.42 15.90
N GLU A 210 -14.42 -17.61 14.65
CA GLU A 210 -14.92 -18.90 14.14
C GLU A 210 -13.90 -20.04 14.28
N ARG A 211 -12.59 -19.71 14.20
CA ARG A 211 -11.52 -20.70 14.30
C ARG A 211 -11.15 -21.04 15.75
N VAL A 212 -11.23 -20.06 16.65
CA VAL A 212 -10.66 -20.16 18.00
C VAL A 212 -11.70 -20.37 19.11
N GLY A 213 -12.98 -20.16 18.81
CA GLY A 213 -14.08 -20.32 19.76
C GLY A 213 -14.54 -18.99 20.36
N ARG A 214 -15.05 -19.03 21.59
CA ARG A 214 -15.55 -17.84 22.29
C ARG A 214 -14.40 -16.89 22.57
N MET A 215 -14.57 -15.62 22.18
CA MET A 215 -13.48 -14.64 22.21
C MET A 215 -13.99 -13.21 22.32
N HIS A 216 -13.39 -12.43 23.22
CA HIS A 216 -13.45 -10.98 23.21
C HIS A 216 -12.26 -10.36 22.48
N THR A 217 -12.50 -9.22 21.82
CA THR A 217 -11.47 -8.46 21.10
C THR A 217 -11.14 -7.17 21.85
N ILE A 218 -9.85 -6.92 22.08
CA ILE A 218 -9.31 -5.70 22.66
C ILE A 218 -8.60 -4.90 21.57
N THR A 219 -8.91 -3.60 21.47
CA THR A 219 -8.37 -2.70 20.45
C THR A 219 -7.83 -1.42 21.09
N PRO A 220 -6.50 -1.31 21.27
CA PRO A 220 -5.90 -0.07 21.77
C PRO A 220 -5.92 1.03 20.70
N ARG A 221 -6.62 2.14 20.95
CA ARG A 221 -6.50 3.34 20.13
C ARG A 221 -5.30 4.17 20.59
N TYR A 222 -4.23 4.16 19.82
CA TYR A 222 -2.98 4.83 20.17
C TYR A 222 -2.85 6.25 19.62
N ALA A 223 -3.69 6.65 18.67
CA ALA A 223 -3.66 7.99 18.07
C ALA A 223 -4.94 8.77 18.43
N SER A 224 -4.77 10.04 18.81
CA SER A 224 -5.87 10.98 19.04
C SER A 224 -6.50 11.47 17.74
N THR A 225 -5.75 11.42 16.64
CA THR A 225 -6.22 11.73 15.28
C THR A 225 -6.11 10.49 14.42
N GLN A 226 -7.24 10.09 13.82
CA GLN A 226 -7.32 8.93 12.92
C GLN A 226 -6.75 9.31 11.56
N SER A 227 -5.42 9.29 11.44
CA SER A 227 -4.73 9.58 10.19
C SER A 227 -3.48 8.72 10.04
N TRP A 228 -3.38 8.00 8.93
CA TRP A 228 -2.16 7.26 8.58
C TRP A 228 -0.94 8.19 8.46
N ARG A 229 -1.14 9.47 8.08
CA ARG A 229 -0.07 10.48 7.99
C ARG A 229 0.52 10.83 9.35
N ALA A 230 -0.33 10.96 10.38
CA ALA A 230 0.09 11.20 11.76
C ALA A 230 0.81 9.99 12.37
N PHE A 231 0.56 8.79 11.85
CA PHE A 231 1.29 7.60 12.28
C PHE A 231 2.66 7.44 11.64
N VAL A 232 2.86 7.82 10.37
CA VAL A 232 4.21 7.77 9.76
C VAL A 232 5.24 8.54 10.61
N THR A 233 4.78 9.57 11.34
CA THR A 233 5.58 10.39 12.25
C THR A 233 5.75 9.84 13.67
N ASP A 234 4.89 8.93 14.16
CA ASP A 234 5.03 8.28 15.49
C ASP A 234 4.66 6.79 15.39
N ARG A 235 5.50 6.04 14.68
CA ARG A 235 5.33 4.59 14.49
C ARG A 235 5.40 3.82 15.83
N ASP A 236 6.08 4.41 16.80
CA ASP A 236 6.29 3.83 18.12
C ASP A 236 5.02 3.86 18.97
N ALA A 237 4.06 4.75 18.70
CA ALA A 237 2.81 4.84 19.46
C ALA A 237 1.99 3.55 19.44
N ALA A 238 1.83 2.92 18.27
CA ALA A 238 1.14 1.63 18.17
C ALA A 238 1.89 0.54 18.94
N GLY A 239 3.22 0.52 18.83
CA GLY A 239 4.06 -0.41 19.58
C GLY A 239 3.87 -0.25 21.09
N ARG A 240 4.02 0.98 21.61
CA ARG A 240 3.86 1.28 23.05
C ARG A 240 2.48 0.89 23.58
N ALA A 241 1.42 1.27 22.87
CA ALA A 241 0.05 0.96 23.29
C ALA A 241 -0.24 -0.55 23.25
N SER A 242 0.22 -1.25 22.21
CA SER A 242 0.03 -2.70 22.07
C SER A 242 0.82 -3.47 23.13
N VAL A 243 2.07 -3.07 23.41
CA VAL A 243 2.88 -3.59 24.51
C VAL A 243 2.18 -3.38 25.85
N ALA A 244 1.66 -2.18 26.12
CA ALA A 244 0.95 -1.89 27.37
C ALA A 244 -0.29 -2.78 27.55
N VAL A 245 -1.07 -3.01 26.49
CA VAL A 245 -2.23 -3.91 26.54
C VAL A 245 -1.80 -5.36 26.74
N VAL A 246 -0.79 -5.86 26.03
CA VAL A 246 -0.29 -7.24 26.23
C VAL A 246 0.26 -7.43 27.64
N ALA A 247 0.99 -6.46 28.19
CA ALA A 247 1.47 -6.48 29.56
C ALA A 247 0.31 -6.53 30.57
N ALA A 248 -0.74 -5.73 30.36
CA ALA A 248 -1.92 -5.71 31.21
C ALA A 248 -2.73 -7.02 31.13
N VAL A 249 -2.93 -7.57 29.93
CA VAL A 249 -3.63 -8.86 29.72
C VAL A 249 -2.86 -10.00 30.37
N THR A 250 -1.55 -10.11 30.12
CA THR A 250 -0.72 -11.16 30.75
C THR A 250 -0.73 -11.04 32.27
N SER A 251 -0.67 -9.82 32.82
CA SER A 251 -0.79 -9.59 34.27
C SER A 251 -2.17 -9.98 34.82
N ALA A 252 -3.26 -9.67 34.12
CA ALA A 252 -4.60 -10.05 34.54
C ALA A 252 -4.79 -11.58 34.59
N LEU A 253 -4.10 -12.29 33.69
CA LEU A 253 -4.13 -13.76 33.61
C LEU A 253 -3.21 -14.46 34.62
N ASP A 254 -2.33 -13.75 35.32
CA ASP A 254 -1.47 -14.35 36.35
C ASP A 254 -2.30 -15.01 37.47
N SER A 255 -3.50 -14.49 37.73
CA SER A 255 -4.46 -15.02 38.71
C SER A 255 -5.29 -16.23 38.21
N VAL A 256 -5.19 -16.59 36.92
CA VAL A 256 -5.93 -17.70 36.31
C VAL A 256 -5.03 -18.95 36.24
N PRO A 257 -5.49 -20.15 36.62
CA PRO A 257 -4.72 -21.39 36.45
C PRO A 257 -4.30 -21.60 35.00
N ALA A 258 -3.05 -22.05 34.76
CA ALA A 258 -2.47 -22.11 33.41
C ALA A 258 -3.34 -22.89 32.40
N GLN A 259 -4.02 -23.95 32.85
CA GLN A 259 -4.88 -24.80 32.03
C GLN A 259 -6.22 -24.14 31.66
N GLN A 260 -6.60 -23.06 32.35
CA GLN A 260 -7.86 -22.35 32.17
C GLN A 260 -7.65 -20.97 31.53
N ARG A 261 -6.40 -20.59 31.20
CA ARG A 261 -6.11 -19.29 30.60
C ARG A 261 -6.61 -19.24 29.15
N PRO A 262 -7.31 -18.17 28.74
CA PRO A 262 -7.59 -17.94 27.33
C PRO A 262 -6.28 -17.82 26.55
N ARG A 263 -6.28 -18.33 25.31
CA ARG A 263 -5.15 -18.13 24.39
C ARG A 263 -5.01 -16.65 24.04
N ILE A 264 -3.81 -16.10 24.14
CA ILE A 264 -3.54 -14.72 23.70
C ILE A 264 -3.17 -14.75 22.22
N ILE A 265 -3.98 -14.08 21.40
CA ILE A 265 -3.76 -13.94 19.95
C ILE A 265 -3.54 -12.48 19.63
N LEU A 266 -2.44 -12.18 18.95
CA LEU A 266 -2.17 -10.84 18.44
C LEU A 266 -2.57 -10.77 16.97
N TYR A 267 -3.19 -9.68 16.57
CA TYR A 267 -3.55 -9.46 15.17
C TYR A 267 -3.23 -8.03 14.75
N GLY A 268 -2.70 -7.89 13.54
CA GLY A 268 -2.52 -6.59 12.92
C GLY A 268 -2.45 -6.69 11.41
N GLN A 269 -3.14 -5.77 10.73
CA GLN A 269 -3.00 -5.56 9.29
C GLN A 269 -2.24 -4.27 9.03
N SER A 270 -1.41 -4.25 7.99
CA SER A 270 -0.70 -3.05 7.55
C SER A 270 0.18 -2.52 8.67
N LEU A 271 0.00 -1.25 8.99
CA LEU A 271 0.52 -0.56 10.14
C LEU A 271 0.26 -1.24 11.49
N GLY A 272 -0.93 -1.81 11.67
CA GLY A 272 -1.27 -2.55 12.88
C GLY A 272 -0.37 -3.79 13.07
N ALA A 273 0.11 -4.37 11.96
CA ALA A 273 1.02 -5.50 12.00
C ALA A 273 2.36 -5.14 12.67
N ILE A 274 2.83 -3.90 12.53
CA ILE A 274 4.03 -3.41 13.21
C ILE A 274 3.80 -3.39 14.73
N GLY A 275 2.67 -2.83 15.18
CA GLY A 275 2.36 -2.77 16.62
C GLY A 275 2.12 -4.15 17.23
N ALA A 276 1.45 -5.05 16.50
CA ALA A 276 1.26 -6.45 16.90
C ALA A 276 2.60 -7.18 17.02
N GLU A 277 3.51 -7.00 16.06
CA GLU A 277 4.85 -7.58 16.12
C GLU A 277 5.67 -7.03 17.29
N THR A 278 5.65 -5.71 17.51
CA THR A 278 6.34 -5.10 18.65
C THR A 278 5.85 -5.67 19.98
N ALA A 279 4.54 -5.88 20.12
CA ALA A 279 3.95 -6.48 21.31
C ALA A 279 4.31 -7.97 21.46
N ARG A 280 4.39 -8.71 20.34
CA ARG A 280 4.84 -10.11 20.30
C ARG A 280 6.29 -10.22 20.79
N VAL A 281 7.20 -9.43 20.23
CA VAL A 281 8.62 -9.40 20.61
C VAL A 281 8.77 -9.07 22.09
N TRP A 282 8.07 -8.05 22.59
CA TRP A 282 8.07 -7.73 24.01
C TRP A 282 7.61 -8.92 24.88
N ALA A 283 6.54 -9.60 24.47
CA ALA A 283 6.02 -10.75 25.21
C ALA A 283 6.98 -11.94 25.19
N ASP A 284 7.65 -12.20 24.08
CA ASP A 284 8.66 -13.25 24.01
C ASP A 284 9.83 -12.98 24.97
N ASP A 285 10.24 -11.71 25.10
CA ASP A 285 11.34 -11.29 25.97
C ASP A 285 10.97 -11.26 27.46
N HIS A 286 9.73 -10.87 27.80
CA HIS A 286 9.32 -10.58 29.19
C HIS A 286 8.33 -11.60 29.78
N ARG A 287 7.59 -12.30 28.94
CA ARG A 287 6.50 -13.23 29.30
C ARG A 287 6.51 -14.44 28.35
N PRO A 288 7.64 -15.17 28.23
CA PRO A 288 7.79 -16.21 27.22
C PRO A 288 6.69 -17.28 27.35
N GLY A 289 6.12 -17.67 26.20
CA GLY A 289 5.08 -18.70 26.13
C GLY A 289 3.65 -18.21 26.42
N THR A 290 3.43 -16.92 26.74
CA THR A 290 2.06 -16.43 26.96
C THR A 290 1.30 -16.14 25.68
N VAL A 291 1.98 -15.72 24.61
CA VAL A 291 1.36 -15.48 23.29
C VAL A 291 1.27 -16.79 22.53
N SER A 292 0.04 -17.18 22.17
CA SER A 292 -0.21 -18.44 21.46
C SER A 292 0.02 -18.32 19.95
N ALA A 293 -0.34 -17.18 19.36
CA ALA A 293 -0.14 -16.90 17.94
C ALA A 293 -0.18 -15.41 17.65
N THR A 294 0.50 -14.99 16.58
CA THR A 294 0.43 -13.64 16.03
C THR A 294 0.14 -13.69 14.55
N VAL A 295 -0.92 -13.01 14.11
CA VAL A 295 -1.39 -12.98 12.72
C VAL A 295 -1.11 -11.60 12.13
N LEU A 296 -0.25 -11.56 11.12
CA LEU A 296 0.20 -10.33 10.47
C LEU A 296 -0.17 -10.35 8.98
N SER A 297 -0.95 -9.36 8.55
CA SER A 297 -1.39 -9.23 7.15
C SER A 297 -0.85 -7.97 6.52
N GLY A 298 -0.27 -8.07 5.32
CA GLY A 298 0.17 -6.89 4.57
C GLY A 298 1.23 -6.06 5.30
N VAL A 299 2.18 -6.73 5.94
CA VAL A 299 3.28 -6.08 6.69
C VAL A 299 4.06 -5.14 5.75
N PRO A 300 4.19 -3.84 6.08
CA PRO A 300 4.97 -2.93 5.26
C PRO A 300 6.42 -3.41 5.11
N ALA A 301 6.96 -3.34 3.90
CA ALA A 301 8.31 -3.83 3.63
C ALA A 301 9.37 -3.18 4.56
N ASP A 302 10.41 -3.94 4.91
CA ASP A 302 11.51 -3.50 5.77
C ASP A 302 11.09 -2.97 7.18
N THR A 303 9.88 -3.26 7.66
CA THR A 303 9.43 -2.78 9.00
C THR A 303 9.48 -3.82 10.11
N VAL A 304 9.57 -5.10 9.76
CA VAL A 304 9.58 -6.23 10.70
C VAL A 304 10.75 -7.15 10.40
N ALA A 305 11.30 -7.77 11.44
CA ALA A 305 12.44 -8.69 11.35
C ALA A 305 12.16 -9.86 10.38
N THR A 306 13.14 -10.17 9.54
CA THR A 306 13.05 -11.20 8.48
C THR A 306 13.01 -12.62 9.02
N HIS A 307 13.55 -12.83 10.22
CA HIS A 307 13.60 -14.09 10.94
C HIS A 307 13.24 -13.81 12.40
N THR A 308 12.50 -14.72 13.02
CA THR A 308 12.12 -14.59 14.43
C THR A 308 12.29 -15.87 15.19
N HIS A 309 12.60 -15.72 16.47
CA HIS A 309 12.52 -16.75 17.49
C HIS A 309 11.37 -16.38 18.44
N GLY A 310 10.82 -17.37 19.15
CA GLY A 310 9.77 -17.15 20.15
C GLY A 310 8.40 -17.66 19.71
N SER A 311 7.35 -16.91 20.06
CA SER A 311 5.96 -17.32 19.83
C SER A 311 5.60 -17.44 18.35
N PRO A 312 4.67 -18.37 17.98
CA PRO A 312 4.27 -18.58 16.59
C PRO A 312 3.77 -17.30 15.92
N ARG A 313 4.32 -17.03 14.73
CA ARG A 313 3.98 -15.88 13.89
C ARG A 313 3.55 -16.37 12.51
N ILE A 314 2.43 -15.83 12.03
CA ILE A 314 1.84 -16.13 10.72
C ILE A 314 1.85 -14.81 9.96
N VAL A 315 2.66 -14.74 8.91
CA VAL A 315 2.76 -13.55 8.06
C VAL A 315 2.19 -13.86 6.69
N MET A 316 1.33 -12.97 6.19
CA MET A 316 0.75 -13.13 4.86
C MET A 316 0.72 -11.84 4.06
N ALA A 317 0.78 -12.01 2.74
CA ALA A 317 0.75 -10.92 1.78
C ALA A 317 -0.05 -11.35 0.54
N ASN A 318 -0.98 -10.51 0.06
CA ASN A 318 -1.52 -10.75 -1.28
C ASN A 318 -0.40 -10.61 -2.30
N ALA A 319 -0.42 -11.44 -3.35
CA ALA A 319 0.59 -11.39 -4.41
C ALA A 319 0.72 -10.01 -5.08
N THR A 320 -0.38 -9.24 -5.10
CA THR A 320 -0.48 -7.93 -5.72
C THR A 320 -0.36 -6.77 -4.71
N ASP A 321 -0.06 -7.02 -3.43
CA ASP A 321 -0.06 -5.98 -2.41
C ASP A 321 1.20 -5.09 -2.47
N PRO A 322 1.10 -3.83 -2.94
CA PRO A 322 2.25 -2.95 -3.03
C PRO A 322 2.77 -2.54 -1.64
N VAL A 323 1.99 -2.62 -0.56
CA VAL A 323 2.45 -2.26 0.80
C VAL A 323 3.58 -3.18 1.25
N THR A 324 3.51 -4.45 0.86
CA THR A 324 4.47 -5.50 1.27
C THR A 324 5.78 -5.46 0.50
N THR A 325 5.85 -4.65 -0.56
CA THR A 325 7.05 -4.43 -1.36
C THR A 325 7.53 -2.98 -1.29
N TRP A 326 6.67 -2.02 -0.96
CA TRP A 326 7.02 -0.61 -0.96
C TRP A 326 7.99 -0.24 0.16
N SER A 327 9.17 0.26 -0.21
CA SER A 327 10.18 0.78 0.71
C SER A 327 11.00 1.89 0.06
N ALA A 328 11.41 2.90 0.83
CA ALA A 328 12.36 3.91 0.34
C ALA A 328 13.69 3.27 -0.12
N ALA A 329 14.04 2.09 0.42
CA ALA A 329 15.21 1.34 0.00
C ALA A 329 15.11 0.80 -1.44
N GLU A 330 13.91 0.71 -2.02
CA GLU A 330 13.68 0.25 -3.41
C GLU A 330 14.38 1.10 -4.47
N ILE A 331 14.80 2.31 -4.11
CA ILE A 331 15.64 3.15 -4.96
C ILE A 331 16.99 2.45 -5.23
N TRP A 332 17.51 1.66 -4.29
CA TRP A 332 18.88 1.14 -4.31
C TRP A 332 18.99 -0.38 -4.13
N ARG A 333 18.03 -1.03 -3.47
CA ARG A 333 18.01 -2.47 -3.22
C ARG A 333 16.60 -3.05 -3.26
N THR A 334 16.49 -4.35 -3.46
CA THR A 334 15.21 -5.04 -3.28
C THR A 334 14.71 -4.91 -1.84
N PRO A 335 13.39 -4.73 -1.64
CA PRO A 335 12.79 -4.68 -0.31
C PRO A 335 12.88 -6.06 0.36
N SER A 336 12.98 -6.07 1.69
CA SER A 336 12.94 -7.31 2.47
C SER A 336 11.57 -7.52 3.12
N ARG A 337 11.19 -8.78 3.27
CA ARG A 337 9.98 -9.22 3.98
C ARG A 337 10.30 -10.43 4.85
N PRO A 338 9.49 -10.73 5.88
CA PRO A 338 9.62 -11.94 6.68
C PRO A 338 9.73 -13.19 5.80
N SER A 339 10.71 -14.05 6.08
CA SER A 339 11.00 -15.25 5.29
C SER A 339 9.81 -16.24 5.27
N GLU A 340 9.04 -16.28 6.35
CA GLU A 340 7.82 -17.06 6.51
C GLU A 340 6.56 -16.45 5.85
N THR A 341 6.69 -15.35 5.09
CA THR A 341 5.54 -14.69 4.45
C THR A 341 4.86 -15.63 3.45
N VAL A 342 3.63 -16.02 3.76
CA VAL A 342 2.77 -16.79 2.85
C VAL A 342 2.13 -15.85 1.84
N THR A 343 2.33 -16.13 0.56
CA THR A 343 1.66 -15.38 -0.51
C THR A 343 0.25 -15.92 -0.70
N VAL A 344 -0.76 -15.06 -0.55
CA VAL A 344 -2.19 -15.37 -0.67
C VAL A 344 -2.84 -14.52 -1.76
N GLY A 345 -4.16 -14.62 -1.91
CA GLY A 345 -4.93 -13.85 -2.88
C GLY A 345 -4.73 -14.30 -4.33
N LYS A 346 -5.15 -13.47 -5.28
CA LYS A 346 -5.04 -13.77 -6.71
C LYS A 346 -3.63 -13.43 -7.22
N PRO A 347 -2.85 -14.39 -7.74
CA PRO A 347 -1.56 -14.10 -8.33
C PRO A 347 -1.73 -13.35 -9.65
N THR A 348 -0.76 -12.47 -9.96
CA THR A 348 -0.63 -11.84 -11.28
C THR A 348 0.79 -12.00 -11.81
N ARG A 349 0.99 -11.59 -13.06
CA ARG A 349 2.33 -11.50 -13.68
C ARG A 349 3.32 -10.77 -12.77
N ARG A 350 4.48 -11.40 -12.56
CA ARG A 350 5.57 -10.81 -11.78
C ARG A 350 6.28 -9.74 -12.59
N VAL A 351 6.63 -8.65 -11.90
CA VAL A 351 7.45 -7.58 -12.44
C VAL A 351 8.83 -7.67 -11.79
N PRO A 352 9.94 -7.69 -12.55
CA PRO A 352 11.26 -7.68 -11.97
C PRO A 352 11.51 -6.35 -11.25
N TRP A 353 12.28 -6.41 -10.16
CA TRP A 353 12.73 -5.19 -9.49
C TRP A 353 13.74 -4.45 -10.37
N LEU A 354 13.53 -3.14 -10.51
CA LEU A 354 14.44 -2.21 -11.16
C LEU A 354 14.67 -1.00 -10.23
N PRO A 355 15.94 -0.59 -10.00
CA PRO A 355 16.26 0.58 -9.20
C PRO A 355 15.48 1.81 -9.67
N VAL A 356 14.96 2.61 -8.74
CA VAL A 356 14.12 3.80 -8.97
C VAL A 356 12.75 3.49 -9.61
N VAL A 357 12.70 2.68 -10.67
CA VAL A 357 11.48 2.36 -11.41
C VAL A 357 10.49 1.64 -10.50
N THR A 358 10.91 0.59 -9.80
CA THR A 358 10.00 -0.15 -8.91
C THR A 358 9.51 0.72 -7.76
N PHE A 359 10.36 1.59 -7.20
CA PHE A 359 9.93 2.56 -6.20
C PHE A 359 8.80 3.48 -6.72
N VAL A 360 8.95 4.02 -7.93
CA VAL A 360 7.91 4.87 -8.56
C VAL A 360 6.63 4.06 -8.80
N GLN A 361 6.74 2.85 -9.33
CA GLN A 361 5.60 2.00 -9.66
C GLN A 361 4.84 1.55 -8.40
N ASN A 362 5.54 1.08 -7.36
CA ASN A 362 4.91 0.69 -6.10
C ASN A 362 4.29 1.92 -5.40
N SER A 363 4.93 3.10 -5.46
CA SER A 363 4.37 4.34 -4.92
C SER A 363 3.04 4.71 -5.57
N ALA A 364 2.92 4.50 -6.88
CA ALA A 364 1.67 4.71 -7.60
C ALA A 364 0.61 3.66 -7.22
N ASP A 365 1.01 2.39 -7.11
CA ASP A 365 0.09 1.30 -6.81
C ASP A 365 -0.49 1.38 -5.39
N LEU A 366 0.21 2.03 -4.44
CA LEU A 366 -0.35 2.33 -3.11
C LEU A 366 -1.69 3.08 -3.20
N ALA A 367 -1.84 4.01 -4.15
CA ALA A 367 -3.05 4.82 -4.32
C ALA A 367 -4.29 3.99 -4.70
N GLY A 368 -4.11 2.91 -5.45
CA GLY A 368 -5.19 2.00 -5.86
C GLY A 368 -5.25 0.69 -5.07
N SER A 369 -4.41 0.55 -4.05
CA SER A 369 -4.21 -0.71 -3.33
C SER A 369 -5.48 -1.23 -2.64
N LEU A 370 -6.45 -0.36 -2.35
CA LEU A 370 -7.70 -0.71 -1.68
C LEU A 370 -8.93 -0.80 -2.61
N ASP A 371 -8.75 -0.55 -3.91
CA ASP A 371 -9.85 -0.46 -4.88
C ASP A 371 -10.39 -1.83 -5.33
N GLY A 372 -9.61 -2.89 -5.11
CA GLY A 372 -9.97 -4.24 -5.55
C GLY A 372 -10.94 -4.98 -4.62
N PRO A 373 -11.36 -6.20 -4.98
CA PRO A 373 -12.01 -7.11 -4.06
C PRO A 373 -11.00 -7.70 -3.07
N ALA A 374 -11.48 -8.42 -2.04
CA ALA A 374 -10.62 -9.19 -1.15
C ALA A 374 -9.73 -10.17 -1.95
N GLY A 375 -8.45 -10.27 -1.55
CA GLY A 375 -7.43 -11.04 -2.25
C GLY A 375 -6.70 -10.28 -3.37
N VAL A 376 -7.02 -9.00 -3.58
CA VAL A 376 -6.35 -8.10 -4.54
C VAL A 376 -5.88 -6.84 -3.82
N GLY A 377 -4.70 -6.35 -4.19
CA GLY A 377 -4.03 -5.23 -3.54
C GLY A 377 -3.86 -5.46 -2.04
N HIS A 378 -4.13 -4.44 -1.24
CA HIS A 378 -4.04 -4.44 0.21
C HIS A 378 -5.35 -4.85 0.92
N ARG A 379 -6.31 -5.45 0.19
CA ARG A 379 -7.53 -6.01 0.79
C ARG A 379 -7.39 -7.50 1.02
N TYR A 380 -7.41 -7.90 2.28
CA TYR A 380 -7.30 -9.29 2.68
C TYR A 380 -8.68 -9.92 2.87
N SER A 381 -8.77 -11.24 2.70
CA SER A 381 -9.98 -11.97 3.06
C SER A 381 -9.88 -12.38 4.54
N GLY A 382 -11.00 -12.40 5.27
CA GLY A 382 -10.99 -12.86 6.67
C GLY A 382 -10.51 -14.31 6.79
N LEU A 383 -10.95 -15.17 5.86
CA LEU A 383 -10.61 -16.60 5.84
C LEU A 383 -9.12 -16.85 5.65
N ASP A 384 -8.45 -16.12 4.74
CA ASP A 384 -7.00 -16.25 4.57
C ASP A 384 -6.26 -15.86 5.85
N GLN A 385 -6.77 -14.85 6.57
CA GLN A 385 -6.18 -14.33 7.81
C GLN A 385 -6.32 -15.30 8.99
N ALA A 386 -7.37 -16.11 9.02
CA ALA A 386 -7.56 -17.13 10.05
C ALA A 386 -6.90 -18.49 9.72
N ARG A 387 -6.48 -18.71 8.47
CA ARG A 387 -6.09 -20.04 7.95
C ARG A 387 -4.93 -20.70 8.70
N GLY A 388 -3.98 -19.92 9.18
CA GLY A 388 -2.81 -20.43 9.91
C GLY A 388 -3.08 -20.75 11.38
N LEU A 389 -4.23 -20.36 11.94
CA LEU A 389 -4.52 -20.58 13.35
C LEU A 389 -4.96 -22.03 13.60
N PRO A 390 -4.47 -22.66 14.70
CA PRO A 390 -4.96 -23.97 15.11
C PRO A 390 -6.44 -23.85 15.49
N GLY A 391 -7.26 -24.70 14.88
CA GLY A 391 -8.68 -24.77 15.14
C GLY A 391 -8.98 -25.26 16.54
N THR A 392 -10.21 -25.03 16.99
CA THR A 392 -10.85 -25.98 17.89
C THR A 392 -10.96 -27.32 17.14
N ASP A 393 -10.76 -28.46 17.82
CA ASP A 393 -10.95 -29.80 17.25
C ASP A 393 -12.45 -30.07 16.96
N GLN A 394 -13.05 -29.26 16.08
CA GLN A 394 -14.31 -29.54 15.45
C GLN A 394 -14.01 -29.94 14.01
N THR A 395 -14.09 -31.24 13.77
CA THR A 395 -14.24 -31.87 12.46
C THR A 395 -15.16 -31.02 11.59
N ILE A 396 -14.62 -30.39 10.55
CA ILE A 396 -15.41 -29.82 9.46
C ILE A 396 -16.08 -31.01 8.76
N GLY A 397 -17.29 -31.36 9.20
CA GLY A 397 -18.15 -32.28 8.50
C GLY A 397 -18.52 -31.74 7.11
N PRO A 398 -18.78 -32.60 6.12
CA PRO A 398 -19.04 -32.18 4.74
C PRO A 398 -20.41 -31.49 4.63
N ARG A 399 -20.46 -30.17 4.80
CA ARG A 399 -21.67 -29.36 4.54
C ARG A 399 -21.44 -28.06 3.76
N ALA A 400 -20.31 -27.92 3.07
CA ALA A 400 -20.06 -26.78 2.17
C ALA A 400 -19.88 -27.20 0.70
N ALA A 401 -20.54 -28.27 0.26
CA ALA A 401 -20.57 -28.71 -1.13
C ALA A 401 -22.00 -28.71 -1.67
N SER A 402 -22.66 -27.54 -1.70
CA SER A 402 -23.94 -27.40 -2.41
C SER A 402 -24.34 -25.93 -2.57
N TYR A 403 -23.68 -25.20 -3.48
CA TYR A 403 -24.17 -24.01 -4.24
C TYR A 403 -23.02 -23.71 -5.23
N ALA A 404 -23.15 -23.67 -6.56
CA ALA A 404 -24.27 -23.68 -7.47
C ALA A 404 -23.81 -24.29 -8.81
N ALA A 405 -24.65 -25.14 -9.40
CA ALA A 405 -24.58 -25.44 -10.83
C ALA A 405 -25.47 -24.44 -11.59
N PRO A 406 -25.06 -23.91 -12.75
CA PRO A 406 -25.89 -23.00 -13.53
C PRO A 406 -27.01 -23.79 -14.22
N THR A 407 -28.25 -23.38 -14.01
CA THR A 407 -29.38 -23.78 -14.86
C THR A 407 -29.22 -23.14 -16.23
N ARG A 408 -29.51 -23.96 -17.26
CA ARG A 408 -29.37 -23.72 -18.70
C ARG A 408 -30.05 -22.46 -19.22
#